data_AF-A0AAD5GJ94-F1
#
_entry.id   AF-A0AAD5GJ94-F1
#
_cell.length_a   1.000
_cell.length_b   1.000
_cell.length_c   1.000
_cell.angle_alpha   90.00
_cell.angle_beta   90.00
_cell.angle_gamma   90.00
#
_symmetry.space_group_name_H-M   'P 1'
#
loop_
_entity.id
_entity.type
_entity.pdbx_description
1 polymer ?
#
loop_
_entity_poly.entity_id
_entity_poly.type
_entity_poly.pdbx_seq_one_letter_code
_entity_poly.pdbx_strand_id
1 'polypeptide(L)'
;LNVREIDIQVLIFELPLSLFTCKTLTQLRIGHGNPTSLVWECPCPVNLPCLKTLDVAVRDNPFVNAFELIRGCPVLESLSFEVIIHKEEEEDYVFNIPTLKRLKLTLQSVCSWVTKKVMLNVPSLEYLFVGGMLGSLFVVEDLSSLVEVSVSFQRVQSDDMYLEFLKGISGVKSLSIEKLYTSLKFLFTSVRPIFPNMKHLELKTYWHSELILKYLESCPELKHLFIEKLTGKHWIEPKLVPACMLTNLTTIKISICEGVEPVIEFLKYMLGNAKILKTVTITWNIYCVEEEKRLCAELLEFPRASRYCEIRFILLVAS
;
A
#
# COMPACT_ATOMS: atom_id res chain seq x y z
N LEU A 1 -6.10 8.35 -37.53
CA LEU A 1 -5.35 7.32 -36.75
C LEU A 1 -6.15 7.02 -35.49
N ASN A 2 -6.61 5.77 -35.31
CA ASN A 2 -7.39 5.34 -34.13
C ASN A 2 -6.46 4.92 -33.00
N VAL A 3 -5.64 5.86 -32.51
CA VAL A 3 -4.69 5.56 -31.44
C VAL A 3 -5.47 5.44 -30.12
N ARG A 4 -5.27 4.34 -29.40
CA ARG A 4 -5.95 4.05 -28.12
C ARG A 4 -5.03 4.10 -26.91
N GLU A 5 -3.76 3.78 -27.10
CA GLU A 5 -2.76 3.70 -26.03
C GLU A 5 -1.47 4.32 -26.52
N ILE A 6 -0.88 5.17 -25.70
CA ILE A 6 0.41 5.80 -25.97
C ILE A 6 1.23 5.79 -24.68
N ASP A 7 2.43 5.22 -24.75
CA ASP A 7 3.45 5.30 -23.70
C ASP A 7 4.58 6.23 -24.17
N ILE A 8 4.84 7.26 -23.36
CA ILE A 8 5.76 8.32 -23.67
C ILE A 8 6.82 8.38 -22.55
N GLN A 9 8.07 8.06 -22.91
CA GLN A 9 9.25 8.25 -22.08
C GLN A 9 10.20 9.22 -22.81
N VAL A 10 9.92 10.53 -22.77
CA VAL A 10 10.70 11.49 -23.60
C VAL A 10 11.87 12.10 -22.86
N LEU A 11 12.97 12.28 -23.60
CA LEU A 11 14.16 13.06 -23.28
C LEU A 11 14.07 14.53 -23.78
N ILE A 12 12.87 15.13 -23.84
CA ILE A 12 12.50 16.39 -24.54
C ILE A 12 11.97 16.13 -25.96
N PHE A 13 10.69 16.44 -26.17
CA PHE A 13 10.13 16.99 -27.42
C PHE A 13 8.84 17.70 -27.02
N GLU A 14 8.55 18.85 -27.65
CA GLU A 14 7.20 19.42 -27.62
C GLU A 14 6.23 18.35 -28.12
N LEU A 15 5.42 17.83 -27.21
CA LEU A 15 4.43 16.82 -27.57
C LEU A 15 3.42 17.47 -28.52
N PRO A 16 3.05 16.80 -29.64
CA PRO A 16 2.20 17.41 -30.63
C PRO A 16 0.83 17.74 -30.03
N LEU A 17 0.28 18.92 -30.35
CA LEU A 17 -1.05 19.36 -29.89
C LEU A 17 -2.16 18.34 -30.19
N SER A 18 -2.00 17.58 -31.27
CA SER A 18 -2.93 16.51 -31.65
C SER A 18 -3.01 15.38 -30.63
N LEU A 19 -1.97 15.19 -29.81
CA LEU A 19 -1.98 14.24 -28.69
C LEU A 19 -3.02 14.65 -27.66
N PHE A 20 -2.95 15.91 -27.19
CA PHE A 20 -3.80 16.46 -26.13
C PHE A 20 -5.24 16.74 -26.56
N THR A 21 -5.55 16.61 -27.85
CA THR A 21 -6.89 16.75 -28.41
C THR A 21 -7.41 15.44 -29.03
N CYS A 22 -6.70 14.33 -28.79
CA CYS A 22 -7.02 13.03 -29.37
C CYS A 22 -8.32 12.45 -28.78
N LYS A 23 -9.35 12.34 -29.62
CA LYS A 23 -10.68 11.84 -29.21
C LYS A 23 -10.77 10.32 -29.07
N THR A 24 -9.76 9.57 -29.51
CA THR A 24 -9.77 8.09 -29.47
C THR A 24 -8.87 7.53 -28.38
N LEU A 25 -8.04 8.37 -27.77
CA LEU A 25 -7.05 7.95 -26.79
C LEU A 25 -7.75 7.52 -25.50
N THR A 26 -7.45 6.30 -25.04
CA THR A 26 -8.02 5.70 -23.83
C THR A 26 -7.01 5.54 -22.71
N GLN A 27 -5.72 5.42 -23.06
CA GLN A 27 -4.62 5.32 -22.11
C GLN A 27 -3.46 6.21 -22.55
N LEU A 28 -2.92 6.97 -21.60
CA LEU A 28 -1.77 7.86 -21.80
C LEU A 28 -0.82 7.71 -20.63
N ARG A 29 0.44 7.43 -20.94
CA ARG A 29 1.53 7.44 -19.97
C ARG A 29 2.56 8.48 -20.37
N ILE A 30 2.93 9.36 -19.43
CA ILE A 30 3.96 10.38 -19.56
C ILE A 30 4.92 10.19 -18.39
N GLY A 31 6.05 9.54 -18.65
CA GLY A 31 7.09 9.26 -17.66
C GLY A 31 8.18 10.33 -17.59
N HIS A 32 9.11 10.15 -16.65
CA HIS A 32 10.26 11.04 -16.51
C HIS A 32 11.25 10.92 -17.68
N GLY A 33 11.63 12.08 -18.23
CA GLY A 33 12.91 12.27 -18.93
C GLY A 33 14.08 12.48 -17.95
N ASN A 34 15.31 12.37 -18.46
CA ASN A 34 16.59 12.51 -17.74
C ASN A 34 16.62 13.65 -16.68
N PRO A 35 17.35 13.50 -15.54
CA PRO A 35 17.52 14.49 -14.46
C PRO A 35 17.86 15.94 -14.84
N THR A 36 18.24 16.23 -16.08
CA THR A 36 18.80 17.54 -16.47
C THR A 36 17.87 18.45 -17.27
N SER A 37 16.63 18.08 -17.58
CA SER A 37 15.81 18.86 -18.53
C SER A 37 14.57 19.56 -17.96
N LEU A 38 14.32 20.72 -18.56
CA LEU A 38 13.42 21.82 -18.25
C LEU A 38 11.93 21.45 -18.28
N VAL A 39 11.18 22.20 -17.46
CA VAL A 39 9.74 22.52 -17.51
C VAL A 39 8.98 21.81 -18.64
N TRP A 40 8.23 20.76 -18.31
CA TRP A 40 7.21 20.26 -19.22
C TRP A 40 6.08 21.30 -19.29
N GLU A 41 5.88 21.93 -20.45
CA GLU A 41 4.71 22.78 -20.71
C GLU A 41 3.59 21.95 -21.33
N CYS A 42 2.42 21.93 -20.68
CA CYS A 42 1.23 21.32 -21.25
C CYS A 42 0.56 22.35 -22.16
N PRO A 43 0.35 22.05 -23.45
CA PRO A 43 -0.32 22.99 -24.32
C PRO A 43 -1.80 23.05 -24.00
N CYS A 44 -2.28 24.24 -23.63
CA CYS A 44 -3.70 24.52 -23.51
C CYS A 44 -4.31 24.85 -24.90
N PRO A 45 -5.52 24.33 -25.23
CA PRO A 45 -6.43 23.53 -24.40
C PRO A 45 -6.22 22.01 -24.51
N VAL A 46 -6.36 21.30 -23.39
CA VAL A 46 -6.39 19.83 -23.33
C VAL A 46 -7.84 19.34 -23.41
N ASN A 47 -8.09 18.36 -24.29
CA ASN A 47 -9.38 17.69 -24.41
C ASN A 47 -9.21 16.23 -24.83
N LEU A 48 -9.25 15.32 -23.85
CA LEU A 48 -9.09 13.88 -24.02
C LEU A 48 -10.37 13.15 -23.58
N PRO A 49 -11.45 13.23 -24.37
CA PRO A 49 -12.80 12.85 -23.93
C PRO A 49 -13.00 11.35 -23.70
N CYS A 50 -12.07 10.51 -24.17
CA CYS A 50 -12.13 9.05 -24.02
C CYS A 50 -11.05 8.48 -23.09
N LEU A 51 -10.22 9.33 -22.49
CA LEU A 51 -9.09 8.89 -21.68
C LEU A 51 -9.58 8.37 -20.33
N LYS A 52 -9.34 7.08 -20.09
CA LYS A 52 -9.72 6.38 -18.86
C LYS A 52 -8.55 6.14 -17.93
N THR A 53 -7.34 6.00 -18.48
CA THR A 53 -6.12 5.74 -17.72
C THR A 53 -5.08 6.80 -18.03
N LEU A 54 -4.59 7.45 -17.00
CA LEU A 54 -3.52 8.45 -17.08
C LEU A 54 -2.41 8.07 -16.10
N ASP A 55 -1.19 7.92 -16.58
CA ASP A 55 0.02 7.82 -15.75
C ASP A 55 0.92 9.01 -16.06
N VAL A 56 1.22 9.81 -15.05
CA VAL A 56 1.96 11.06 -15.19
C VAL A 56 2.99 11.16 -14.09
N ALA A 57 4.24 11.35 -14.49
CA ALA A 57 5.35 11.59 -13.60
C ALA A 57 5.92 12.99 -13.81
N VAL A 58 5.95 13.80 -12.76
CA VAL A 58 6.39 15.20 -12.78
C VAL A 58 7.61 15.37 -11.90
N ARG A 59 8.63 16.08 -12.42
CA ARG A 59 9.81 16.50 -11.66
C ARG A 59 9.83 18.02 -11.61
N ASP A 60 9.91 18.57 -10.41
CA ASP A 60 9.89 20.02 -10.16
C ASP A 60 8.65 20.75 -10.77
N ASN A 61 8.61 22.08 -10.64
CA ASN A 61 7.54 22.95 -11.16
C ASN A 61 7.59 22.98 -12.72
N PRO A 62 6.48 22.85 -13.48
CA PRO A 62 5.10 23.12 -13.07
C PRO A 62 4.11 21.95 -13.04
N PHE A 63 3.64 21.64 -11.83
CA PHE A 63 2.50 20.75 -11.56
C PHE A 63 1.20 21.21 -12.20
N VAL A 64 1.06 22.53 -12.44
CA VAL A 64 -0.06 23.14 -13.16
C VAL A 64 -0.36 22.38 -14.44
N ASN A 65 0.68 21.97 -15.18
CA ASN A 65 0.54 21.25 -16.44
C ASN A 65 -0.06 19.86 -16.29
N ALA A 66 0.30 19.14 -15.21
CA ALA A 66 -0.31 17.85 -14.93
C ALA A 66 -1.77 17.98 -14.49
N PHE A 67 -2.09 19.00 -13.67
CA PHE A 67 -3.48 19.24 -13.26
C PHE A 67 -4.36 19.73 -14.42
N GLU A 68 -3.83 20.54 -15.34
CA GLU A 68 -4.53 20.91 -16.58
C GLU A 68 -4.77 19.67 -17.47
N LEU A 69 -3.80 18.78 -17.59
CA LEU A 69 -3.97 17.50 -18.28
C LEU A 69 -5.08 16.65 -17.65
N ILE A 70 -5.07 16.52 -16.32
CA ILE A 70 -6.09 15.80 -15.56
C ILE A 70 -7.48 16.42 -15.79
N ARG A 71 -7.61 17.75 -15.74
CA ARG A 71 -8.88 18.48 -15.99
C ARG A 71 -9.42 18.26 -17.40
N GLY A 72 -8.54 18.08 -18.38
CA GLY A 72 -8.89 17.75 -19.76
C GLY A 72 -9.43 16.33 -19.99
N CYS A 73 -9.49 15.49 -18.95
CA CYS A 73 -9.88 14.07 -19.02
C CYS A 73 -11.20 13.79 -18.27
N PRO A 74 -12.38 14.10 -18.84
CA PRO A 74 -13.66 14.07 -18.13
C PRO A 74 -14.17 12.67 -17.75
N VAL A 75 -13.59 11.60 -18.30
CA VAL A 75 -14.00 10.20 -18.05
C VAL A 75 -12.90 9.38 -17.36
N LEU A 76 -11.97 10.05 -16.69
CA LEU A 76 -10.79 9.41 -16.09
C LEU A 76 -11.19 8.46 -14.96
N GLU A 77 -10.83 7.18 -15.08
CA GLU A 77 -11.16 6.13 -14.10
C GLU A 77 -9.93 5.71 -13.28
N SER A 78 -8.71 5.85 -13.83
CA SER A 78 -7.45 5.46 -13.19
C SER A 78 -6.37 6.51 -13.39
N LEU A 79 -5.81 7.00 -12.28
CA LEU A 79 -4.73 7.99 -12.25
C LEU A 79 -3.53 7.42 -11.48
N SER A 80 -2.36 7.45 -12.11
CA SER A 80 -1.07 7.30 -11.46
C SER A 80 -0.34 8.64 -11.55
N PHE A 81 0.00 9.19 -10.39
CA PHE A 81 0.62 10.49 -10.27
C PHE A 81 1.86 10.40 -9.40
N GLU A 82 3.01 10.52 -10.04
CA GLU A 82 4.32 10.52 -9.39
C GLU A 82 4.90 11.94 -9.41
N VAL A 83 5.37 12.39 -8.25
CA VAL A 83 5.91 13.72 -8.04
C VAL A 83 7.27 13.61 -7.38
N ILE A 84 8.29 14.20 -8.01
CA ILE A 84 9.65 14.31 -7.46
C ILE A 84 9.98 15.79 -7.26
N ILE A 85 10.23 16.17 -6.01
CA ILE A 85 10.40 17.56 -5.56
C ILE A 85 11.85 17.81 -5.13
N HIS A 86 12.52 18.75 -5.78
CA HIS A 86 13.85 19.23 -5.37
C HIS A 86 13.85 20.62 -4.73
N LYS A 87 12.75 21.39 -4.81
CA LYS A 87 12.64 22.76 -4.30
C LYS A 87 11.42 22.93 -3.41
N GLU A 88 11.43 23.94 -2.55
CA GLU A 88 10.25 24.30 -1.77
C GLU A 88 9.08 24.67 -2.68
N GLU A 89 7.89 24.34 -2.23
CA GLU A 89 6.64 24.44 -2.99
C GLU A 89 5.57 24.98 -2.06
N GLU A 90 4.72 25.84 -2.59
CA GLU A 90 3.72 26.58 -1.81
C GLU A 90 2.30 26.00 -1.93
N GLU A 91 2.02 25.14 -2.91
CA GLU A 91 0.65 24.73 -3.26
C GLU A 91 0.22 23.36 -2.68
N ASP A 92 -1.04 23.28 -2.25
CA ASP A 92 -1.72 22.04 -1.84
C ASP A 92 -2.14 21.21 -3.07
N TYR A 93 -2.17 19.88 -2.91
CA TYR A 93 -2.64 18.99 -3.96
C TYR A 93 -4.14 18.79 -3.85
N VAL A 94 -4.91 19.29 -4.81
CA VAL A 94 -6.38 19.16 -4.81
C VAL A 94 -6.84 18.27 -5.96
N PHE A 95 -7.31 17.08 -5.61
CA PHE A 95 -7.90 16.13 -6.56
C PHE A 95 -9.42 16.22 -6.50
N ASN A 96 -10.02 16.75 -7.56
CA ASN A 96 -11.47 16.80 -7.74
C ASN A 96 -11.85 16.04 -9.01
N ILE A 97 -12.00 14.72 -8.90
CA ILE A 97 -12.20 13.82 -10.05
C ILE A 97 -13.30 12.81 -9.71
N PRO A 98 -14.58 13.16 -9.91
CA PRO A 98 -15.70 12.32 -9.49
C PRO A 98 -15.76 10.93 -10.13
N THR A 99 -15.17 10.76 -11.32
CA THR A 99 -15.13 9.50 -12.07
C THR A 99 -14.02 8.56 -11.63
N LEU A 100 -13.07 9.03 -10.81
CA LEU A 100 -11.86 8.30 -10.48
C LEU A 100 -12.16 7.13 -9.55
N LYS A 101 -11.79 5.92 -9.98
CA LYS A 101 -11.91 4.68 -9.21
C LYS A 101 -10.58 4.22 -8.63
N ARG A 102 -9.47 4.57 -9.25
CA ARG A 102 -8.12 4.17 -8.81
C ARG A 102 -7.18 5.36 -8.81
N LEU A 103 -6.54 5.60 -7.67
CA LEU A 103 -5.50 6.61 -7.52
C LEU A 103 -4.22 5.96 -7.02
N LYS A 104 -3.11 6.19 -7.71
CA LYS A 104 -1.76 5.95 -7.18
C LYS A 104 -1.06 7.28 -7.05
N LEU A 105 -0.64 7.61 -5.83
CA LEU A 105 0.05 8.86 -5.54
C LEU A 105 1.42 8.55 -4.93
N THR A 106 2.49 8.92 -5.61
CA THR A 106 3.86 8.76 -5.12
C THR A 106 4.48 10.14 -4.97
N LEU A 107 4.77 10.54 -3.73
CA LEU A 107 5.37 11.84 -3.43
C LEU A 107 6.81 11.63 -2.97
N GLN A 108 7.80 12.08 -3.73
CA GLN A 108 9.20 12.04 -3.34
C GLN A 108 9.69 13.47 -3.10
N SER A 109 10.28 13.72 -1.93
CA SER A 109 10.90 15.01 -1.63
C SER A 109 12.33 14.83 -1.14
N VAL A 110 13.23 15.64 -1.69
CA VAL A 110 14.63 15.75 -1.22
C VAL A 110 14.75 16.77 -0.07
N CYS A 111 13.76 17.65 0.10
CA CYS A 111 13.70 18.69 1.14
C CYS A 111 12.67 18.35 2.23
N SER A 112 12.98 18.64 3.51
CA SER A 112 12.34 17.99 4.67
C SER A 112 11.46 18.87 5.58
N TRP A 113 10.80 19.94 5.11
CA TRP A 113 10.32 20.95 6.08
C TRP A 113 8.91 21.55 5.91
N VAL A 114 8.10 21.19 4.89
CA VAL A 114 6.74 21.74 4.76
C VAL A 114 5.68 20.66 4.73
N THR A 115 4.73 20.74 5.66
CA THR A 115 3.52 19.91 5.72
C THR A 115 2.47 20.46 4.75
N LYS A 116 2.43 19.93 3.53
CA LYS A 116 1.38 20.26 2.55
C LYS A 116 0.11 19.47 2.81
N LYS A 117 -1.02 19.88 2.23
CA LYS A 117 -2.24 19.08 2.23
C LYS A 117 -2.43 18.36 0.90
N VAL A 118 -2.91 17.13 1.00
CA VAL A 118 -3.46 16.38 -0.13
C VAL A 118 -4.95 16.28 0.11
N MET A 119 -5.73 17.05 -0.64
CA MET A 119 -7.19 17.06 -0.61
C MET A 119 -7.74 16.09 -1.65
N LEU A 120 -8.46 15.08 -1.19
CA LEU A 120 -9.07 14.05 -2.04
C LEU A 120 -10.60 14.22 -2.06
N ASN A 121 -11.11 14.81 -3.13
CA ASN A 121 -12.55 14.88 -3.47
C ASN A 121 -12.82 13.94 -4.65
N VAL A 122 -12.91 12.65 -4.35
CA VAL A 122 -12.97 11.54 -5.31
C VAL A 122 -14.00 10.50 -4.83
N PRO A 123 -15.31 10.81 -4.88
CA PRO A 123 -16.36 9.99 -4.26
C PRO A 123 -16.49 8.56 -4.81
N SER A 124 -16.03 8.31 -6.04
CA SER A 124 -16.05 6.98 -6.68
C SER A 124 -14.78 6.17 -6.44
N LEU A 125 -13.85 6.64 -5.60
CA LEU A 125 -12.55 6.00 -5.41
C LEU A 125 -12.70 4.65 -4.71
N GLU A 126 -12.28 3.57 -5.37
CA GLU A 126 -12.32 2.20 -4.86
C GLU A 126 -10.95 1.73 -4.35
N TYR A 127 -9.87 2.24 -4.96
CA TYR A 127 -8.49 1.87 -4.66
C TYR A 127 -7.58 3.10 -4.53
N LEU A 128 -6.83 3.15 -3.44
CA LEU A 128 -5.81 4.18 -3.18
C LEU A 128 -4.45 3.54 -2.92
N PHE A 129 -3.43 3.95 -3.67
CA PHE A 129 -2.03 3.71 -3.34
C PHE A 129 -1.37 5.03 -2.92
N VAL A 130 -0.62 5.01 -1.82
CA VAL A 130 0.21 6.14 -1.40
C VAL A 130 1.64 5.67 -1.13
N GLY A 131 2.62 6.32 -1.75
CA GLY A 131 4.03 5.95 -1.60
C GLY A 131 5.00 7.12 -1.54
N GLY A 132 6.27 6.79 -1.30
CA GLY A 132 7.36 7.78 -1.19
C GLY A 132 7.51 8.33 0.23
N MET A 133 7.46 9.65 0.39
CA MET A 133 7.54 10.35 1.68
C MET A 133 6.13 10.73 2.17
N LEU A 134 5.77 10.27 3.37
CA LEU A 134 4.63 10.82 4.10
C LEU A 134 5.07 12.10 4.82
N GLY A 135 4.99 13.23 4.12
CA GLY A 135 5.23 14.58 4.66
C GLY A 135 4.05 15.52 4.46
N SER A 136 2.90 15.00 4.02
CA SER A 136 1.71 15.78 3.72
C SER A 136 0.52 15.26 4.52
N LEU A 137 -0.33 16.18 4.98
CA LEU A 137 -1.59 15.88 5.64
C LEU A 137 -2.62 15.47 4.57
N PHE A 138 -3.09 14.23 4.66
CA PHE A 138 -4.18 13.75 3.82
C PHE A 138 -5.51 14.20 4.41
N VAL A 139 -6.23 15.03 3.66
CA VAL A 139 -7.58 15.46 3.99
C VAL A 139 -8.51 14.81 3.00
N VAL A 140 -9.44 13.99 3.50
CA VAL A 140 -10.37 13.27 2.64
C VAL A 140 -11.79 13.55 3.08
N GLU A 141 -12.60 14.04 2.14
CA GLU A 141 -13.96 14.51 2.43
C GLU A 141 -14.99 13.37 2.38
N ASP A 142 -14.86 12.42 1.44
CA ASP A 142 -15.71 11.23 1.33
C ASP A 142 -14.92 10.01 0.81
N LEU A 143 -14.84 8.96 1.64
CA LEU A 143 -14.22 7.66 1.32
C LEU A 143 -15.21 6.50 1.37
N SER A 144 -16.52 6.77 1.26
CA SER A 144 -17.55 5.74 1.37
C SER A 144 -17.37 4.59 0.35
N SER A 145 -16.84 4.90 -0.84
CA SER A 145 -16.53 3.91 -1.89
C SER A 145 -15.19 3.20 -1.73
N LEU A 146 -14.29 3.68 -0.86
CA LEU A 146 -12.92 3.18 -0.78
C LEU A 146 -12.88 1.80 -0.14
N VAL A 147 -12.43 0.81 -0.92
CA VAL A 147 -12.38 -0.60 -0.51
C VAL A 147 -10.98 -1.01 -0.08
N GLU A 148 -9.98 -0.57 -0.84
CA GLU A 148 -8.61 -1.05 -0.72
C GLU A 148 -7.61 0.09 -0.67
N VAL A 149 -6.67 0.00 0.28
CA VAL A 149 -5.54 0.91 0.40
C VAL A 149 -4.23 0.13 0.36
N SER A 150 -3.26 0.66 -0.36
CA SER A 150 -1.88 0.19 -0.36
C SER A 150 -0.94 1.33 0.04
N VAL A 151 -0.03 1.10 0.97
CA VAL A 151 0.97 2.11 1.38
C VAL A 151 2.38 1.58 1.26
N SER A 152 3.29 2.42 0.77
CA SER A 152 4.73 2.11 0.63
C SER A 152 5.58 3.35 0.90
N PHE A 153 5.81 3.64 2.19
CA PHE A 153 6.55 4.83 2.61
C PHE A 153 8.02 4.53 2.86
N GLN A 154 8.88 5.22 2.11
CA GLN A 154 10.33 5.26 2.29
C GLN A 154 10.71 6.12 3.50
N ARG A 155 9.93 7.19 3.75
CA ARG A 155 10.11 8.12 4.88
C ARG A 155 8.75 8.58 5.40
N VAL A 156 8.68 8.80 6.70
CA VAL A 156 7.52 9.38 7.39
C VAL A 156 8.02 10.55 8.22
N GLN A 157 7.41 11.72 8.06
CA GLN A 157 7.85 12.95 8.75
C GLN A 157 7.62 12.87 10.25
N SER A 158 6.46 12.34 10.68
CA SER A 158 6.17 12.06 12.08
C SER A 158 5.22 10.88 12.24
N ASP A 159 5.35 10.20 13.37
CA ASP A 159 4.49 9.12 13.81
C ASP A 159 3.01 9.55 13.88
N ASP A 160 2.74 10.77 14.34
CA ASP A 160 1.40 11.34 14.41
C ASP A 160 0.76 11.49 13.02
N MET A 161 1.54 11.88 12.02
CA MET A 161 1.05 12.01 10.64
C MET A 161 0.64 10.65 10.06
N TYR A 162 1.41 9.60 10.35
CA TYR A 162 1.04 8.25 9.95
C TYR A 162 -0.23 7.77 10.68
N LEU A 163 -0.36 8.08 11.96
CA LEU A 163 -1.57 7.77 12.74
C LEU A 163 -2.81 8.48 12.18
N GLU A 164 -2.72 9.77 11.87
CA GLU A 164 -3.83 10.53 11.26
C GLU A 164 -4.21 9.98 9.89
N PHE A 165 -3.21 9.62 9.07
CA PHE A 165 -3.45 8.93 7.81
C PHE A 165 -4.22 7.61 8.01
N LEU A 166 -3.78 6.76 8.94
CA LEU A 166 -4.45 5.50 9.25
C LEU A 166 -5.89 5.70 9.75
N LYS A 167 -6.14 6.74 10.57
CA LYS A 167 -7.50 7.09 11.01
C LYS A 167 -8.38 7.48 9.83
N GLY A 168 -7.85 8.28 8.90
CA GLY A 168 -8.56 8.70 7.69
C GLY A 168 -9.03 7.53 6.82
N ILE A 169 -8.27 6.44 6.78
CA ILE A 169 -8.61 5.24 6.00
C ILE A 169 -9.23 4.10 6.83
N SER A 170 -9.68 4.37 8.05
CA SER A 170 -10.15 3.31 8.98
C SER A 170 -11.33 2.47 8.46
N GLY A 171 -12.14 3.02 7.55
CA GLY A 171 -13.34 2.37 7.00
C GLY A 171 -13.09 1.26 5.97
N VAL A 172 -11.85 1.09 5.48
CA VAL A 172 -11.52 0.21 4.36
C VAL A 172 -11.58 -1.29 4.71
N LYS A 173 -11.72 -2.14 3.68
CA LYS A 173 -11.84 -3.60 3.84
C LYS A 173 -10.53 -4.33 3.59
N SER A 174 -9.60 -3.71 2.88
CA SER A 174 -8.30 -4.28 2.54
C SER A 174 -7.19 -3.25 2.72
N LEU A 175 -6.12 -3.63 3.41
CA LEU A 175 -4.94 -2.80 3.61
C LEU A 175 -3.67 -3.59 3.30
N SER A 176 -2.84 -3.07 2.40
CA SER A 176 -1.49 -3.55 2.13
C SER A 176 -0.46 -2.54 2.63
N ILE A 177 0.43 -2.95 3.50
CA ILE A 177 1.50 -2.12 4.06
C ILE A 177 2.85 -2.67 3.64
N GLU A 178 3.59 -1.91 2.86
CA GLU A 178 4.99 -2.17 2.54
C GLU A 178 5.87 -1.31 3.44
N LYS A 179 6.61 -1.97 4.34
CA LYS A 179 7.47 -1.28 5.31
C LYS A 179 8.86 -1.08 4.72
N LEU A 180 9.13 0.12 4.23
CA LEU A 180 10.49 0.53 3.80
C LEU A 180 11.23 1.38 4.84
N TYR A 181 10.50 1.93 5.81
CA TYR A 181 11.06 2.69 6.92
C TYR A 181 11.17 1.86 8.21
N THR A 182 12.22 2.10 9.00
CA THR A 182 12.62 1.18 10.07
C THR A 182 11.89 1.38 11.41
N SER A 183 11.20 2.49 11.67
CA SER A 183 10.75 2.85 13.02
C SER A 183 9.25 3.16 13.17
N LEU A 184 8.37 2.16 13.17
CA LEU A 184 6.94 2.32 13.56
C LEU A 184 6.78 2.47 15.08
N LYS A 185 7.40 3.50 15.69
CA LYS A 185 7.39 3.69 17.16
C LYS A 185 5.98 3.99 17.67
N PHE A 186 5.11 4.58 16.86
CA PHE A 186 3.71 4.84 17.22
C PHE A 186 2.91 3.59 17.56
N LEU A 187 3.28 2.39 17.07
CA LEU A 187 2.57 1.16 17.43
C LEU A 187 2.72 0.81 18.93
N PHE A 188 3.62 1.51 19.62
CA PHE A 188 3.84 1.44 21.05
C PHE A 188 3.23 2.62 21.83
N THR A 189 2.49 3.53 21.17
CA THR A 189 1.74 4.60 21.86
C THR A 189 0.35 4.13 22.27
N SER A 190 -0.30 4.91 23.14
CA SER A 190 -1.60 4.57 23.75
C SER A 190 -2.79 4.71 22.79
N VAL A 191 -2.66 5.43 21.67
CA VAL A 191 -3.74 5.66 20.71
C VAL A 191 -3.59 4.72 19.52
N ARG A 192 -4.44 3.69 19.46
CA ARG A 192 -4.44 2.70 18.37
C ARG A 192 -5.54 3.00 17.36
N PRO A 193 -5.24 3.05 16.04
CA PRO A 193 -6.28 3.11 15.03
C PRO A 193 -7.05 1.78 15.03
N ILE A 194 -8.38 1.86 14.86
CA ILE A 194 -9.25 0.69 14.76
C ILE A 194 -9.77 0.64 13.33
N PHE A 195 -9.70 -0.53 12.71
CA PHE A 195 -10.23 -0.78 11.38
C PHE A 195 -11.43 -1.73 11.47
N PRO A 196 -12.64 -1.19 11.74
CA PRO A 196 -13.80 -2.01 12.07
C PRO A 196 -14.25 -2.91 10.91
N ASN A 197 -13.96 -2.54 9.66
CA ASN A 197 -14.40 -3.27 8.47
C ASN A 197 -13.30 -4.10 7.80
N MET A 198 -12.09 -4.11 8.35
CA MET A 198 -10.93 -4.75 7.73
C MET A 198 -11.12 -6.25 7.62
N LYS A 199 -11.07 -6.79 6.39
CA LYS A 199 -11.16 -8.22 6.10
C LYS A 199 -9.83 -8.80 5.63
N HIS A 200 -8.99 -7.99 4.97
CA HIS A 200 -7.72 -8.41 4.40
C HIS A 200 -6.59 -7.48 4.87
N LEU A 201 -5.51 -8.07 5.38
CA LEU A 201 -4.30 -7.34 5.76
C LEU A 201 -3.10 -8.00 5.09
N GLU A 202 -2.38 -7.24 4.29
CA GLU A 202 -1.11 -7.64 3.68
C GLU A 202 0.04 -6.85 4.29
N LEU A 203 1.04 -7.56 4.78
CA LEU A 203 2.24 -7.01 5.39
C LEU A 203 3.45 -7.39 4.53
N LYS A 204 3.89 -6.47 3.69
CA LYS A 204 4.99 -6.63 2.71
C LYS A 204 6.32 -6.17 3.29
N THR A 205 7.42 -6.75 2.81
CA THR A 205 8.78 -6.70 3.39
C THR A 205 8.91 -7.45 4.72
N TYR A 206 9.80 -7.02 5.61
CA TYR A 206 10.09 -7.66 6.89
C TYR A 206 9.20 -7.14 8.02
N TRP A 207 8.51 -8.08 8.65
CA TRP A 207 7.65 -7.82 9.79
C TRP A 207 8.06 -8.65 11.00
N HIS A 208 8.07 -7.99 12.15
CA HIS A 208 8.28 -8.63 13.44
C HIS A 208 6.95 -9.08 14.03
N SER A 209 6.95 -10.24 14.71
CA SER A 209 5.76 -10.86 15.28
C SER A 209 5.01 -9.96 16.26
N GLU A 210 5.71 -9.15 17.04
CA GLU A 210 5.11 -8.18 17.97
C GLU A 210 4.31 -7.07 17.28
N LEU A 211 4.76 -6.62 16.10
CA LEU A 211 4.05 -5.57 15.34
C LEU A 211 2.81 -6.14 14.66
N ILE A 212 2.87 -7.39 14.21
CA ILE A 212 1.74 -8.08 13.57
C ILE A 212 0.58 -8.19 14.57
N LEU A 213 0.86 -8.58 15.82
CA LEU A 213 -0.17 -8.64 16.87
C LEU A 213 -0.88 -7.31 17.09
N LYS A 214 -0.16 -6.18 17.01
CA LYS A 214 -0.76 -4.84 17.15
C LYS A 214 -1.78 -4.56 16.05
N TYR A 215 -1.51 -4.97 14.82
CA TYR A 215 -2.49 -4.87 13.74
C TYR A 215 -3.68 -5.82 13.94
N LEU A 216 -3.45 -7.03 14.44
CA LEU A 216 -4.54 -7.97 14.75
C LEU A 216 -5.48 -7.40 15.83
N GLU A 217 -4.93 -6.76 16.87
CA GLU A 217 -5.70 -6.03 17.89
C GLU A 217 -6.56 -4.90 17.29
N SER A 218 -6.06 -4.25 16.24
CA SER A 218 -6.73 -3.14 15.55
C SER A 218 -7.79 -3.57 14.53
N CYS A 219 -7.82 -4.83 14.12
CA CYS A 219 -8.65 -5.32 13.02
C CYS A 219 -9.60 -6.44 13.50
N PRO A 220 -10.68 -6.13 14.25
CA PRO A 220 -11.55 -7.14 14.88
C PRO A 220 -12.26 -8.07 13.88
N GLU A 221 -12.43 -7.60 12.66
CA GLU A 221 -13.17 -8.28 11.60
C GLU A 221 -12.27 -9.01 10.57
N LEU A 222 -10.96 -9.09 10.85
CA LEU A 222 -9.96 -9.61 9.92
C LEU A 222 -10.19 -11.09 9.61
N LYS A 223 -10.19 -11.44 8.31
CA LYS A 223 -10.37 -12.80 7.81
C LYS A 223 -9.11 -13.41 7.22
N HIS A 224 -8.30 -12.58 6.57
CA HIS A 224 -7.12 -13.02 5.84
C HIS A 224 -5.92 -12.17 6.22
N LEU A 225 -4.86 -12.84 6.70
CA LEU A 225 -3.57 -12.24 7.00
C LEU A 225 -2.54 -12.77 6.01
N PHE A 226 -1.87 -11.86 5.30
CA PHE A 226 -0.71 -12.18 4.48
C PHE A 226 0.52 -11.47 5.03
N ILE A 227 1.61 -12.20 5.17
CA ILE A 227 2.92 -11.68 5.60
C ILE A 227 3.93 -12.12 4.54
N GLU A 228 4.63 -11.16 3.94
CA GLU A 228 5.65 -11.49 2.95
C GLU A 228 6.87 -12.09 3.61
N LYS A 229 7.48 -11.40 4.59
CA LYS A 229 8.65 -11.88 5.32
C LYS A 229 8.45 -11.75 6.82
N LEU A 230 8.44 -12.89 7.52
CA LEU A 230 8.28 -12.97 8.97
C LEU A 230 9.63 -13.25 9.63
N THR A 231 10.02 -12.35 10.54
CA THR A 231 11.24 -12.43 11.34
C THR A 231 10.92 -12.12 12.80
N GLY A 232 11.85 -12.39 13.72
CA GLY A 232 11.66 -12.10 15.14
C GLY A 232 12.99 -12.11 15.89
N LYS A 233 13.14 -11.15 16.80
CA LYS A 233 14.29 -11.11 17.74
C LYS A 233 13.90 -11.55 19.13
N HIS A 234 12.71 -11.14 19.57
CA HIS A 234 12.16 -11.43 20.89
C HIS A 234 10.68 -11.77 20.72
N TRP A 235 10.19 -12.68 21.56
CA TRP A 235 8.77 -12.98 21.65
C TRP A 235 8.30 -12.75 23.08
N ILE A 236 7.21 -12.01 23.21
CA ILE A 236 6.50 -11.82 24.47
C ILE A 236 5.06 -12.18 24.16
N GLU A 237 4.61 -13.30 24.74
CA GLU A 237 3.24 -13.75 24.55
C GLU A 237 2.26 -12.67 25.05
N PRO A 238 1.30 -12.24 24.21
CA PRO A 238 0.35 -11.21 24.60
C PRO A 238 -0.64 -11.75 25.65
N LYS A 239 -1.04 -10.90 26.59
CA LYS A 239 -1.99 -11.26 27.65
C LYS A 239 -3.41 -11.53 27.14
N LEU A 240 -3.76 -10.95 26.00
CA LEU A 240 -5.09 -11.01 25.41
C LEU A 240 -5.00 -11.49 23.98
N VAL A 241 -5.93 -12.37 23.60
CA VAL A 241 -6.08 -12.83 22.23
C VAL A 241 -6.85 -11.79 21.42
N PRO A 242 -6.29 -11.29 20.29
CA PRO A 242 -7.01 -10.41 19.38
C PRO A 242 -8.38 -10.98 18.99
N ALA A 243 -9.41 -10.13 19.00
CA ALA A 243 -10.79 -10.56 18.75
C ALA A 243 -10.95 -11.30 17.41
N CYS A 244 -10.28 -10.82 16.35
CA CYS A 244 -10.34 -11.46 15.05
C CYS A 244 -9.85 -12.91 15.04
N MET A 245 -8.86 -13.28 15.86
CA MET A 245 -8.38 -14.66 15.96
C MET A 245 -9.47 -15.58 16.52
N LEU A 246 -10.31 -15.08 17.41
CA LEU A 246 -11.37 -15.85 18.04
C LEU A 246 -12.59 -16.03 17.12
N THR A 247 -12.89 -15.04 16.26
CA THR A 247 -14.19 -14.96 15.56
C THR A 247 -14.12 -14.94 14.05
N ASN A 248 -13.05 -14.44 13.44
CA ASN A 248 -13.05 -14.05 12.01
C ASN A 248 -11.86 -14.56 11.19
N LEU A 249 -10.69 -14.77 11.79
CA LEU A 249 -9.45 -15.09 11.09
C LEU A 249 -9.48 -16.53 10.56
N THR A 250 -9.56 -16.67 9.24
CA THR A 250 -9.67 -17.98 8.57
C THR A 250 -8.43 -18.39 7.81
N THR A 251 -7.59 -17.43 7.40
CA THR A 251 -6.39 -17.71 6.60
C THR A 251 -5.20 -16.91 7.07
N ILE A 252 -4.06 -17.57 7.22
CA ILE A 252 -2.74 -16.95 7.41
C ILE A 252 -1.84 -17.46 6.30
N LYS A 253 -1.13 -16.57 5.60
CA LYS A 253 -0.13 -16.94 4.60
C LYS A 253 1.17 -16.18 4.87
N ILE A 254 2.28 -16.91 4.93
CA ILE A 254 3.62 -16.40 5.17
C ILE A 254 4.52 -16.86 4.02
N SER A 255 5.00 -15.93 3.19
CA SER A 255 5.79 -16.26 1.98
C SER A 255 7.27 -16.52 2.23
N ILE A 256 7.84 -15.97 3.30
CA ILE A 256 9.24 -16.13 3.69
C ILE A 256 9.25 -16.15 5.22
N CYS A 257 9.38 -17.32 5.81
CA CYS A 257 9.35 -17.52 7.26
C CYS A 257 10.74 -17.88 7.78
N GLU A 258 11.28 -17.08 8.70
CA GLU A 258 12.52 -17.44 9.39
C GLU A 258 12.26 -18.54 10.43
N GLY A 259 13.10 -19.58 10.44
CA GLY A 259 13.03 -20.68 11.41
C GLY A 259 13.62 -20.35 12.79
N VAL A 260 13.45 -19.12 13.27
CA VAL A 260 14.00 -18.65 14.55
C VAL A 260 12.98 -18.79 15.67
N GLU A 261 13.44 -19.07 16.89
CA GLU A 261 12.59 -19.35 18.06
C GLU A 261 11.45 -18.32 18.28
N PRO A 262 11.65 -16.99 18.20
CA PRO A 262 10.56 -16.03 18.37
C PRO A 262 9.45 -16.13 17.32
N VAL A 263 9.79 -16.58 16.11
CA VAL A 263 8.83 -16.81 15.03
C VAL A 263 8.06 -18.11 15.28
N ILE A 264 8.73 -19.17 15.73
CA ILE A 264 8.11 -20.44 16.08
C ILE A 264 7.08 -20.26 17.21
N GLU A 265 7.44 -19.54 18.28
CA GLU A 265 6.52 -19.24 19.38
C GLU A 265 5.35 -18.35 18.95
N PHE A 266 5.56 -17.41 18.02
CA PHE A 266 4.46 -16.67 17.39
C PHE A 266 3.49 -17.61 16.64
N LEU A 267 4.02 -18.53 15.83
CA LEU A 267 3.18 -19.48 15.07
C LEU A 267 2.39 -20.41 16.00
N LYS A 268 3.04 -20.92 17.04
CA LYS A 268 2.42 -21.71 18.11
C LYS A 268 1.28 -20.95 18.78
N TYR A 269 1.50 -19.69 19.13
CA TYR A 269 0.46 -18.82 19.68
C TYR A 269 -0.70 -18.64 18.70
N MET A 270 -0.43 -18.38 17.42
CA MET A 270 -1.48 -18.21 16.40
C MET A 270 -2.33 -19.47 16.24
N LEU A 271 -1.69 -20.65 16.11
CA LEU A 271 -2.37 -21.94 15.99
C LEU A 271 -3.17 -22.30 17.25
N GLY A 272 -2.59 -22.06 18.43
CA GLY A 272 -3.19 -22.37 19.73
C GLY A 272 -4.36 -21.48 20.12
N ASN A 273 -4.54 -20.32 19.48
CA ASN A 273 -5.57 -19.34 19.86
C ASN A 273 -6.60 -19.03 18.75
N ALA A 274 -6.26 -19.23 17.47
CA ALA A 274 -7.18 -18.90 16.38
C ALA A 274 -8.26 -19.98 16.19
N LYS A 275 -9.47 -19.71 16.71
CA LYS A 275 -10.54 -20.73 16.90
C LYS A 275 -11.22 -21.19 15.63
N ILE A 276 -11.24 -20.36 14.58
CA ILE A 276 -11.91 -20.68 13.31
C ILE A 276 -10.94 -20.72 12.12
N LEU A 277 -9.64 -20.77 12.40
CA LEU A 277 -8.59 -20.81 11.39
C LEU A 277 -8.75 -22.06 10.52
N LYS A 278 -8.79 -21.87 9.19
CA LYS A 278 -8.97 -22.96 8.22
C LYS A 278 -7.65 -23.37 7.59
N THR A 279 -6.79 -22.39 7.29
CA THR A 279 -5.55 -22.66 6.56
C THR A 279 -4.42 -21.75 7.04
N VAL A 280 -3.26 -22.35 7.27
CA VAL A 280 -1.98 -21.68 7.45
C VAL A 280 -1.05 -22.14 6.33
N THR A 281 -0.54 -21.21 5.54
CA THR A 281 0.42 -21.51 4.48
C THR A 281 1.77 -20.87 4.80
N ILE A 282 2.83 -21.67 4.80
CA ILE A 282 4.18 -21.22 5.17
C ILE A 282 5.18 -21.67 4.11
N THR A 283 6.07 -20.77 3.72
CA THR A 283 7.28 -21.09 2.96
C THR A 283 8.48 -20.76 3.86
N TRP A 284 9.29 -21.75 4.19
CA TRP A 284 10.46 -21.54 5.04
C TRP A 284 11.62 -20.92 4.26
N ASN A 285 12.32 -19.98 4.89
CA ASN A 285 13.55 -19.39 4.36
C ASN A 285 14.78 -20.12 4.89
N ILE A 286 14.93 -21.39 4.51
CA ILE A 286 15.94 -22.29 5.07
C ILE A 286 16.62 -23.05 3.94
N TYR A 287 17.95 -23.06 3.95
CA TYR A 287 18.74 -23.75 2.92
C TYR A 287 18.97 -25.24 3.22
N CYS A 288 18.80 -25.67 4.48
CA CYS A 288 18.96 -27.05 4.90
C CYS A 288 17.61 -27.78 4.91
N VAL A 289 17.48 -28.80 4.06
CA VAL A 289 16.25 -29.58 3.90
C VAL A 289 15.89 -30.35 5.17
N GLU A 290 16.88 -30.88 5.89
CA GLU A 290 16.67 -31.59 7.16
C GLU A 290 16.10 -30.66 8.23
N GLU A 291 16.60 -29.43 8.28
CA GLU A 291 16.14 -28.40 9.21
C GLU A 291 14.71 -27.92 8.86
N GLU A 292 14.42 -27.70 7.57
CA GLU A 292 13.07 -27.40 7.11
C GLU A 292 12.08 -28.51 7.49
N LYS A 293 12.45 -29.78 7.27
CA LYS A 293 11.63 -30.94 7.68
C LYS A 293 11.41 -30.98 9.19
N ARG A 294 12.44 -30.67 9.99
CA ARG A 294 12.35 -30.61 11.45
C ARG A 294 11.32 -29.58 11.91
N LEU A 295 11.37 -28.36 11.38
CA LEU A 295 10.41 -27.31 11.71
C LEU A 295 8.99 -27.61 11.23
N CYS A 296 8.86 -28.24 10.05
CA CYS A 296 7.55 -28.70 9.58
C CYS A 296 6.95 -29.73 10.53
N ALA A 297 7.74 -30.70 10.98
CA ALA A 297 7.30 -31.70 11.95
C ALA A 297 6.92 -31.05 13.29
N GLU A 298 7.76 -30.15 13.80
CA GLU A 298 7.50 -29.42 15.03
C GLU A 298 6.18 -28.62 14.97
N LEU A 299 5.95 -27.88 13.89
CA LEU A 299 4.74 -27.08 13.73
C LEU A 299 3.46 -27.93 13.62
N LEU A 300 3.57 -29.14 13.07
CA LEU A 300 2.44 -30.07 12.95
C LEU A 300 2.02 -30.63 14.32
N GLU A 301 2.95 -30.78 15.26
CA GLU A 301 2.70 -31.26 16.63
C GLU A 301 2.07 -30.20 17.54
N PHE A 302 2.08 -28.92 17.14
CA PHE A 302 1.49 -27.86 17.96
C PHE A 302 -0.02 -28.02 18.15
N PRO A 303 -0.53 -27.73 19.36
CA PRO A 303 -1.96 -27.74 19.61
C PRO A 303 -2.66 -26.68 18.77
N ARG A 304 -3.83 -27.03 18.23
CA ARG A 304 -4.62 -26.15 17.35
C ARG A 304 -5.96 -25.84 18.02
N ALA A 305 -6.29 -24.57 18.18
CA ALA A 305 -7.62 -24.17 18.64
C ALA A 305 -8.71 -24.57 17.63
N SER A 306 -8.40 -24.42 16.34
CA SER A 306 -9.25 -24.91 15.26
C SER A 306 -8.85 -26.33 14.86
N ARG A 307 -9.74 -27.30 15.15
CA ARG A 307 -9.53 -28.73 14.85
C ARG A 307 -9.37 -29.02 13.35
N TYR A 308 -9.93 -28.18 12.50
CA TYR A 308 -9.92 -28.35 11.04
C TYR A 308 -8.87 -27.49 10.34
N CYS A 309 -7.97 -26.85 11.10
CA CYS A 309 -6.91 -26.04 10.51
C CYS A 309 -5.90 -26.93 9.76
N GLU A 310 -5.79 -26.69 8.46
CA GLU A 310 -4.79 -27.29 7.59
C GLU A 310 -3.51 -26.43 7.58
N ILE A 311 -2.36 -27.06 7.80
CA ILE A 311 -1.05 -26.41 7.69
C ILE A 311 -0.42 -26.88 6.38
N ARG A 312 -0.10 -25.93 5.50
CA ARG A 312 0.47 -26.17 4.17
C ARG A 312 1.86 -25.59 4.11
N PHE A 313 2.84 -26.41 3.73
CA PHE A 313 4.20 -25.99 3.49
C PHE A 313 4.45 -25.89 1.98
N ILE A 314 5.05 -24.79 1.54
CA ILE A 314 5.47 -24.60 0.15
C ILE A 314 6.99 -24.67 0.12
N LEU A 315 7.53 -25.55 -0.72
CA LEU A 315 8.97 -25.67 -0.92
C LEU A 315 9.45 -24.59 -1.89
N LEU A 316 10.53 -23.90 -1.54
CA LEU A 316 11.30 -23.13 -2.51
C LEU A 316 12.04 -24.12 -3.41
N VAL A 317 11.45 -24.46 -4.56
CA VAL A 317 12.17 -25.22 -5.58
C VAL A 317 13.23 -24.28 -6.16
N ALA A 318 14.48 -24.46 -5.74
CA ALA A 318 15.60 -23.81 -6.40
C ALA A 318 15.67 -24.31 -7.85
N SER A 319 15.37 -23.43 -8.80
CA SER A 319 15.66 -23.61 -10.23
C SER A 319 17.06 -23.13 -10.55
#